data_AF-A0A8X7BAV7-F1
#
_entry.id   AF-A0A8X7BAV7-F1
#
_cell.length_a   1.000
_cell.length_b   1.000
_cell.length_c   1.000
_cell.angle_alpha   90.00
_cell.angle_beta   90.00
_cell.angle_gamma   90.00
#
_symmetry.space_group_name_H-M   'P 1'
#
loop_
_entity.id
_entity.type
_entity.pdbx_description
1 polymer ?
#
loop_
_entity_poly.entity_id
_entity_poly.type
_entity_poly.pdbx_seq_one_letter_code
_entity_poly.pdbx_strand_id
1 'polypeptide(L)'
;MRPILAYACPVWGYAAKANVKILDTLQNSTIQMIVKATRYMRNDDIRKAIKINSFKSHIQKIAKNFFNSLQYSNNINMINLPNYNPNDTTKRPRSRWGDGWST
;
A
#
# COMPACT_ATOMS: atom_id res chain seq x y z
N MET A 1 12.29 9.73 1.98
CA MET A 1 12.07 9.71 0.51
C MET A 1 10.69 9.10 0.22
N ARG A 2 9.65 9.93 0.01
CA ARG A 2 8.24 9.51 -0.20
C ARG A 2 7.62 9.74 -1.60
N PRO A 3 8.21 10.45 -2.58
CA PRO A 3 7.43 10.88 -3.75
C PRO A 3 7.13 9.77 -4.77
N ILE A 4 8.09 8.89 -5.09
CA ILE A 4 7.88 7.81 -6.10
C ILE A 4 6.90 6.74 -5.62
N LEU A 5 6.96 6.36 -4.34
CA LEU A 5 6.08 5.33 -3.78
C LEU A 5 4.62 5.79 -3.69
N ALA A 6 4.40 7.10 -3.50
CA ALA A 6 3.06 7.68 -3.36
C ALA A 6 2.27 7.69 -4.69
N TYR A 7 2.94 7.85 -5.83
CA TYR A 7 2.27 7.90 -7.14
C TYR A 7 1.48 6.63 -7.48
N ALA A 8 1.95 5.47 -7.03
CA ALA A 8 1.26 4.20 -7.21
C ALA A 8 0.27 3.88 -6.06
N CYS A 9 -0.17 4.86 -5.26
CA CYS A 9 -1.02 4.64 -4.08
C CYS A 9 -2.27 3.76 -4.32
N PRO A 10 -3.09 3.95 -5.38
CA PRO A 10 -4.20 3.04 -5.64
C PRO A 10 -3.75 1.58 -5.87
N VAL A 11 -2.59 1.38 -6.51
CA VAL A 11 -1.99 0.05 -6.74
C VAL A 11 -1.55 -0.58 -5.41
N TRP A 12 -0.97 0.21 -4.49
CA TRP A 12 -0.57 -0.27 -3.18
C TRP A 12 -1.74 -0.63 -2.28
N GLY A 13 -2.88 0.05 -2.42
CA GLY A 13 -4.12 -0.27 -1.71
C GLY A 13 -4.61 -1.70 -1.96
N TYR A 14 -4.34 -2.24 -3.16
CA TYR A 14 -4.68 -3.60 -3.60
C TYR A 14 -3.44 -4.49 -3.84
N ALA A 15 -2.27 -4.09 -3.33
CA ALA A 15 -1.03 -4.84 -3.50
C ALA A 15 -1.06 -6.15 -2.70
N ALA A 16 -0.33 -7.15 -3.20
CA ALA A 16 -0.15 -8.40 -2.48
C ALA A 16 0.53 -8.16 -1.13
N LYS A 17 0.14 -8.94 -0.10
CA LYS A 17 0.69 -8.85 1.26
C LYS A 17 2.23 -8.93 1.28
N ALA A 18 2.82 -9.71 0.38
CA ALA A 18 4.27 -9.83 0.24
C ALA A 18 4.94 -8.50 -0.12
N ASN A 19 4.41 -7.77 -1.10
CA ASN A 19 4.98 -6.49 -1.54
C ASN A 19 4.85 -5.42 -0.44
N VAL A 20 3.73 -5.41 0.28
CA VAL A 20 3.54 -4.52 1.43
C VAL A 20 4.55 -4.83 2.54
N LYS A 21 4.86 -6.11 2.80
CA LYS A 21 5.86 -6.53 3.80
C LYS A 21 7.28 -6.09 3.41
N ILE A 22 7.64 -6.17 2.13
CA ILE A 22 8.94 -5.67 1.64
C ILE A 22 9.08 -4.18 1.92
N LEU A 23 8.06 -3.40 1.58
CA LEU A 23 8.06 -1.95 1.81
C LEU A 23 8.09 -1.58 3.30
N ASP A 24 7.35 -2.30 4.15
CA ASP A 24 7.40 -2.10 5.61
C ASP A 24 8.80 -2.38 6.16
N THR A 25 9.47 -3.43 5.65
CA THR A 25 10.84 -3.78 6.04
C THR A 25 11.84 -2.70 5.62
N LEU A 26 11.69 -2.17 4.39
CA LEU A 26 12.49 -1.05 3.89
C LEU A 26 12.28 0.21 4.73
N GLN A 27 11.02 0.56 5.04
CA GLN A 27 10.73 1.70 5.90
C GLN A 27 11.37 1.53 7.28
N ASN A 28 11.23 0.37 7.91
CA ASN A 28 11.80 0.11 9.23
C ASN A 28 13.33 0.21 9.21
N SER A 29 13.99 -0.32 8.17
CA SER A 29 15.44 -0.17 8.00
C SER A 29 15.86 1.30 7.88
N THR A 30 15.14 2.11 7.09
CA THR A 30 15.45 3.54 6.97
C THR A 30 15.25 4.31 8.28
N ILE A 31 14.20 3.98 9.06
CA ILE A 31 13.96 4.60 10.37
C ILE A 31 15.09 4.27 11.35
N GLN A 32 15.49 2.99 11.41
CA GLN A 32 16.61 2.57 12.27
C GLN A 32 17.90 3.30 11.90
N MET A 33 18.19 3.45 10.61
CA MET A 33 19.37 4.17 10.12
C MET A 33 19.36 5.64 10.55
N ILE A 34 18.20 6.32 10.46
CA ILE A 34 18.06 7.74 10.87
C ILE A 34 18.27 7.90 12.38
N VAL A 35 17.71 6.99 13.18
CA VAL A 35 17.76 7.05 14.66
C VAL A 35 19.09 6.52 15.20
N LYS A 36 19.94 5.94 14.35
CA LYS A 36 21.12 5.15 14.74
C LYS A 36 20.75 4.07 15.76
N ALA A 37 19.61 3.43 15.54
CA ALA A 37 19.09 2.42 16.45
C ALA A 37 19.97 1.17 16.42
N THR A 38 20.18 0.56 17.58
CA THR A 38 20.89 -0.72 17.67
C THR A 38 19.97 -1.88 17.30
N ARG A 39 20.54 -3.01 16.86
CA ARG A 39 19.79 -4.22 16.49
C ARG A 39 18.89 -4.73 17.62
N TYR A 40 19.24 -4.46 18.88
CA TYR A 40 18.51 -4.91 20.06
C TYR A 40 17.25 -4.10 20.35
N MET A 41 17.11 -2.91 19.75
CA MET A 41 15.93 -2.07 19.94
C MET A 41 14.76 -2.62 19.16
N ARG A 42 13.58 -2.70 19.80
CA ARG A 42 12.37 -3.17 19.15
C ARG A 42 11.86 -2.13 18.15
N ASN A 43 11.47 -2.57 16.95
CA ASN A 43 10.89 -1.71 15.92
C ASN A 43 9.65 -0.95 16.40
N ASP A 44 8.83 -1.58 17.25
CA ASP A 44 7.63 -0.98 17.82
C ASP A 44 7.97 0.18 18.77
N ASP A 45 9.00 0.02 19.60
CA ASP A 45 9.44 1.05 20.55
C ASP A 45 10.02 2.26 19.83
N ILE A 46 10.88 2.02 18.82
CA ILE A 46 11.45 3.07 17.97
C ILE A 46 10.32 3.85 17.27
N ARG A 47 9.34 3.15 16.68
CA ARG A 47 8.20 3.80 16.03
C ARG A 47 7.36 4.62 17.00
N LYS A 48 7.12 4.10 18.22
CA LYS A 48 6.36 4.81 19.26
C LYS A 48 7.09 6.07 19.72
N ALA A 49 8.41 5.99 19.89
CA ALA A 49 9.25 7.14 20.25
C ALA A 49 9.19 8.26 19.20
N ILE A 50 9.22 7.91 17.90
CA ILE A 50 9.18 8.89 16.80
C ILE A 50 7.73 9.25 16.40
N LYS A 51 6.73 8.65 17.05
CA LYS A 51 5.28 8.85 16.76
C LYS A 51 4.93 8.61 15.28
N ILE A 52 5.57 7.60 14.66
CA ILE A 52 5.30 7.22 13.26
C ILE A 52 4.24 6.13 13.22
N ASN A 53 3.19 6.38 12.43
CA ASN A 53 2.13 5.41 12.17
C ASN A 53 2.67 4.17 11.42
N SER A 54 2.04 3.01 11.63
CA SER A 54 2.37 1.78 10.88
C SER A 54 2.24 2.00 9.37
N PHE A 55 3.14 1.40 8.58
CA PHE A 55 3.14 1.52 7.13
C PHE A 55 1.78 1.18 6.50
N LYS A 56 1.12 0.13 7.00
CA LYS A 56 -0.21 -0.28 6.55
C LYS A 56 -1.25 0.83 6.74
N SER A 57 -1.28 1.44 7.91
CA SER A 57 -2.23 2.53 8.21
C SER A 57 -1.95 3.78 7.36
N HIS A 58 -0.68 4.02 7.03
CA HIS A 58 -0.28 5.10 6.15
C HIS A 58 -0.76 4.87 4.71
N ILE A 59 -0.55 3.66 4.15
CA ILE A 59 -1.08 3.30 2.83
C ILE A 59 -2.60 3.46 2.80
N GLN A 60 -3.31 2.94 3.81
CA GLN A 60 -4.77 3.06 3.88
C GLN A 60 -5.22 4.52 3.91
N LYS A 61 -4.53 5.39 4.64
CA LYS A 61 -4.83 6.83 4.67
C LYS A 61 -4.64 7.47 3.30
N ILE A 62 -3.52 7.20 2.64
CA ILE A 62 -3.26 7.76 1.30
C ILE A 62 -4.26 7.21 0.28
N ALA A 63 -4.56 5.90 0.33
CA ALA A 63 -5.52 5.27 -0.56
C ALA A 63 -6.91 5.91 -0.41
N LYS A 64 -7.43 6.03 0.83
CA LYS A 64 -8.70 6.71 1.09
C LYS A 64 -8.72 8.14 0.54
N ASN A 65 -7.66 8.92 0.80
CA ASN A 65 -7.58 10.28 0.29
C ASN A 65 -7.59 10.33 -1.25
N PHE A 66 -6.89 9.40 -1.90
CA PHE A 66 -6.88 9.28 -3.35
C PHE A 66 -8.28 8.96 -3.90
N PHE A 67 -8.93 7.90 -3.43
CA PHE A 67 -10.26 7.52 -3.90
C PHE A 67 -11.32 8.58 -3.58
N ASN A 68 -11.22 9.25 -2.43
CA ASN A 68 -12.08 10.41 -2.13
C ASN A 68 -11.87 11.54 -3.14
N SER A 69 -10.62 11.84 -3.51
CA SER A 69 -10.33 12.89 -4.49
C SER A 69 -10.87 12.57 -5.89
N LEU A 70 -10.99 11.29 -6.26
CA LEU A 70 -11.57 10.88 -7.55
C LEU A 70 -13.04 11.27 -7.67
N GLN A 71 -13.78 11.17 -6.58
CA GLN A 71 -15.22 11.50 -6.53
C GLN A 71 -15.49 12.99 -6.79
N TYR A 72 -14.51 13.87 -6.52
CA TYR A 72 -14.61 15.31 -6.76
C TYR A 72 -14.09 15.74 -8.13
N SER A 73 -13.60 14.81 -8.97
CA SER A 73 -13.00 15.15 -10.26
C SER A 73 -14.05 15.20 -11.39
N ASN A 74 -13.90 16.13 -12.35
CA ASN A 74 -14.81 16.27 -13.49
C ASN A 74 -14.74 15.12 -14.52
N ASN A 75 -13.86 14.15 -14.32
CA ASN A 75 -13.69 13.05 -15.27
C ASN A 75 -14.66 11.91 -14.92
N ILE A 76 -15.63 11.67 -15.82
CA ILE A 76 -16.66 10.63 -15.68
C ILE A 76 -16.03 9.25 -15.44
N ASN A 77 -14.92 8.94 -16.12
CA ASN A 77 -14.23 7.66 -15.95
C ASN A 77 -13.71 7.47 -14.52
N MET A 78 -13.30 8.56 -13.85
CA MET A 78 -12.76 8.51 -12.49
C MET A 78 -13.86 8.35 -11.43
N ILE A 79 -15.03 8.95 -11.68
CA ILE A 79 -16.21 8.82 -10.82
C ILE A 79 -16.72 7.37 -10.83
N ASN A 80 -16.68 6.71 -11.99
CA ASN A 80 -17.16 5.33 -12.19
C ASN A 80 -16.26 4.24 -11.56
N LEU A 81 -15.10 4.59 -10.97
CA LEU A 81 -14.27 3.58 -10.30
C LEU A 81 -14.96 3.01 -9.04
N PRO A 82 -14.78 1.71 -8.76
CA PRO A 82 -15.26 1.12 -7.52
C PRO A 82 -14.59 1.77 -6.31
N ASN A 83 -15.36 1.93 -5.23
CA ASN A 83 -14.86 2.52 -4.00
C ASN A 83 -13.81 1.61 -3.34
N TYR A 84 -12.84 2.21 -2.65
CA TYR A 84 -11.75 1.46 -2.04
C TYR A 84 -12.21 0.60 -0.85
N ASN A 85 -12.03 -0.71 -0.95
CA ASN A 85 -12.23 -1.65 0.15
C ASN A 85 -10.89 -2.26 0.61
N PRO A 86 -10.36 -1.88 1.79
CA PRO A 86 -9.06 -2.37 2.28
C PRO A 86 -9.09 -3.84 2.74
N ASN A 87 -10.28 -4.44 2.89
CA ASN A 87 -10.47 -5.83 3.31
C ASN A 87 -10.93 -6.71 2.14
N ASP A 88 -10.69 -6.26 0.91
CA ASP A 88 -11.06 -7.03 -0.26
C ASP A 88 -10.29 -8.37 -0.30
N THR A 89 -11.03 -9.47 -0.16
CA THR A 89 -10.50 -10.84 -0.22
C THR A 89 -10.64 -11.44 -1.62
N THR A 90 -11.11 -10.66 -2.60
CA THR A 90 -11.32 -11.14 -3.96
C THR A 90 -10.00 -11.64 -4.51
N LYS A 91 -9.95 -12.95 -4.79
CA LYS A 91 -8.76 -13.57 -5.38
C LYS A 91 -8.55 -12.96 -6.76
N ARG A 92 -7.33 -12.52 -7.05
CA ARG A 92 -6.96 -12.13 -8.41
C ARG A 92 -7.28 -13.30 -9.36
N PRO A 93 -7.98 -13.07 -10.49
CA PRO A 93 -8.25 -14.13 -11.45
C PRO A 93 -6.91 -14.76 -11.85
N ARG A 94 -6.79 -16.09 -11.71
CA ARG A 94 -5.61 -16.79 -12.22
C ARG A 94 -5.72 -16.84 -13.73
N SER A 95 -4.66 -16.44 -14.43
CA SER A 95 -4.57 -16.64 -15.87
C SER A 95 -4.63 -18.14 -16.16
N ARG A 96 -5.70 -18.59 -16.83
CA ARG A 96 -5.74 -19.92 -17.45
C ARG A 96 -5.02 -19.82 -18.80
N TRP A 97 -3.72 -20.01 -18.79
CA TRP A 97 -2.99 -20.31 -20.03
C TRP A 97 -3.21 -21.81 -20.30
N GLY A 98 -4.18 -22.17 -21.15
CA GLY A 98 -4.40 -23.58 -21.53
C GLY A 98 -5.76 -23.98 -22.10
N ASP A 99 -6.82 -23.18 -21.98
CA ASP A 99 -8.18 -23.63 -22.35
C ASP A 99 -8.67 -22.84 -23.57
N GLY A 100 -8.12 -23.10 -24.75
CA GLY A 100 -8.41 -22.24 -25.91
C GLY A 100 -8.04 -22.80 -27.28
N TRP A 101 -8.10 -24.12 -27.49
CA TRP A 101 -8.22 -24.72 -28.83
C TRP A 101 -9.01 -26.02 -28.72
N SER A 102 -10.33 -25.93 -28.79
CA SER A 102 -11.21 -27.04 -29.16
C SER A 102 -12.32 -26.41 -29.98
N THR A 103 -12.12 -26.47 -31.30
CA THR A 103 -13.08 -26.13 -32.34
C THR A 103 -14.27 -27.07 -32.29
#